data_AF-X1TZS2-F1
#
_entry.id   AF-X1TZS2-F1
#
_cell.length_a   1.000
_cell.length_b   1.000
_cell.length_c   1.000
_cell.angle_alpha   90.00
_cell.angle_beta   90.00
_cell.angle_gamma   90.00
#
_symmetry.space_group_name_H-M   'P 1'
#
loop_
_entity.id
_entity.type
_entity.pdbx_description
1 polymer ?
#
loop_
_entity_poly.entity_id
_entity_poly.type
_entity_poly.pdbx_seq_one_letter_code
_entity_poly.pdbx_strand_id
1 'polypeptide(L)'
;MAVTATSQLVETMYPRDGQFLVLTKLAATPWAAVDDVRISISRDTDANHITDLKTYSVGLDRELSMFIPAMSELSLNIVSSVDQTVSLRYTILKCRLSNLLRARFGLASKDELPGDVFDKVAVGLL
;
A
#
# COMPACT_ATOMS: atom_id res chain seq x y z
N MET A 1 21.75 21.46 12.24
CA MET A 1 21.39 21.94 10.89
C MET A 1 20.11 21.22 10.51
N ALA A 2 18.97 21.93 10.47
CA ALA A 2 17.70 21.33 10.07
C ALA A 2 17.76 21.14 8.55
N VAL A 3 18.01 19.91 8.12
CA VAL A 3 17.97 19.57 6.70
C VAL A 3 16.50 19.40 6.34
N THR A 4 15.98 20.29 5.49
CA THR A 4 14.60 20.20 5.01
C THR A 4 14.46 18.92 4.21
N ALA A 5 13.80 17.91 4.77
CA ALA A 5 13.51 16.70 4.06
C ALA A 5 12.60 17.02 2.87
N THR A 6 13.04 16.66 1.68
CA THR A 6 12.27 16.80 0.45
C THR A 6 11.45 15.54 0.25
N SER A 7 10.13 15.69 0.13
CA SER A 7 9.23 14.60 -0.22
C SER A 7 8.98 14.61 -1.71
N GLN A 8 9.26 13.50 -2.37
CA GLN A 8 8.97 13.28 -3.77
C GLN A 8 7.91 12.18 -3.90
N LEU A 9 6.80 12.49 -4.56
CA LEU A 9 5.83 11.49 -4.97
C LEU A 9 6.44 10.61 -6.06
N VAL A 10 6.50 9.30 -5.81
CA VAL A 10 6.94 8.33 -6.82
C VAL A 10 5.78 8.01 -7.73
N GLU A 11 4.67 7.56 -7.12
CA GLU A 11 3.51 7.13 -7.86
C GLU A 11 2.27 7.08 -6.96
N THR A 12 1.14 7.41 -7.56
CA THR A 12 -0.18 7.16 -6.99
C THR A 12 -0.92 6.20 -7.90
N MET A 13 -1.46 5.14 -7.29
CA MET A 13 -2.15 4.06 -7.98
C MET A 13 -3.59 3.98 -7.53
N TYR A 14 -4.49 3.80 -8.50
CA TYR A 14 -5.92 3.68 -8.29
C TYR A 14 -6.42 2.29 -8.71
N PRO A 15 -7.21 1.59 -7.88
CA PRO A 15 -7.92 0.40 -8.30
C PRO A 15 -8.97 0.74 -9.37
N ARG A 16 -9.32 -0.25 -10.19
CA ARG A 16 -10.47 -0.15 -11.08
C ARG A 16 -11.75 -0.51 -10.33
N ASP A 17 -12.90 -0.16 -10.90
CA ASP A 17 -14.21 -0.50 -10.34
C ASP A 17 -14.31 -2.00 -10.00
N GLY A 18 -14.73 -2.28 -8.77
CA GLY A 18 -14.84 -3.65 -8.26
C GLY A 18 -13.50 -4.34 -8.01
N GLN A 19 -12.40 -3.59 -7.86
CA GLN A 19 -11.09 -4.10 -7.46
C GLN A 19 -10.58 -3.38 -6.21
N PHE A 20 -9.61 -3.99 -5.54
CA PHE A 20 -8.77 -3.32 -4.54
C PHE A 20 -7.31 -3.70 -4.79
N LEU A 21 -6.40 -2.84 -4.35
CA LEU A 21 -4.97 -3.04 -4.50
C LEU A 21 -4.40 -3.60 -3.20
N VAL A 22 -3.36 -4.43 -3.30
CA VAL A 22 -2.54 -4.84 -2.16
C VAL A 22 -1.08 -4.65 -2.52
N LEU A 23 -0.37 -3.80 -1.78
CA LEU A 23 1.08 -3.77 -1.84
C LEU A 23 1.61 -5.01 -1.14
N THR A 24 2.24 -5.88 -1.93
CA THR A 24 2.73 -7.18 -1.47
C THR A 24 4.23 -7.21 -1.25
N LYS A 25 4.95 -6.40 -2.02
CA LYS A 25 6.41 -6.35 -1.96
C LYS A 25 6.93 -4.95 -2.23
N LEU A 26 8.03 -4.62 -1.57
CA LEU A 26 8.73 -3.36 -1.73
C LEU A 26 10.24 -3.56 -1.60
N ALA A 27 11.00 -2.93 -2.49
CA ALA A 27 12.45 -2.85 -2.46
C ALA A 27 12.87 -1.47 -2.93
N ALA A 28 14.01 -1.00 -2.43
CA ALA A 28 14.58 0.27 -2.84
C ALA A 28 16.10 0.16 -2.93
N THR A 29 16.72 1.14 -3.55
CA THR A 29 18.17 1.30 -3.51
C THR A 29 18.59 1.56 -2.05
N PRO A 30 19.43 0.70 -1.44
CA PRO A 30 19.87 0.91 -0.07
C PRO A 30 20.86 2.06 -0.02
N TRP A 31 20.62 3.02 0.87
CA TRP A 31 21.51 4.15 1.13
C TRP A 31 22.13 4.06 2.52
N ALA A 32 23.09 4.94 2.83
CA ALA A 32 23.69 4.95 4.16
C ALA A 32 22.70 5.49 5.19
N ALA A 33 22.78 5.00 6.43
CA ALA A 33 21.88 5.45 7.50
C ALA A 33 21.98 6.96 7.79
N VAL A 34 23.11 7.59 7.42
CA VAL A 34 23.34 9.03 7.57
C VAL A 34 22.57 9.88 6.54
N ASP A 35 22.22 9.32 5.38
CA ASP A 35 21.52 10.04 4.30
C ASP A 35 20.02 10.20 4.59
N ASP A 36 19.50 9.42 5.55
CA ASP A 36 18.13 9.48 6.05
C ASP A 36 17.05 9.38 4.96
N VAL A 37 17.30 8.52 3.97
CA VAL A 37 16.35 8.23 2.90
C VAL A 37 15.27 7.25 3.38
N ARG A 38 14.02 7.68 3.36
CA ARG A 38 12.85 6.96 3.85
C ARG A 38 11.79 6.81 2.77
N ILE A 39 10.99 5.75 2.86
CA ILE A 39 9.81 5.53 2.02
C ILE A 39 8.59 5.75 2.89
N SER A 40 7.70 6.62 2.43
CA SER A 40 6.37 6.81 3.00
C SER A 40 5.31 6.14 2.11
N ILE A 41 4.37 5.45 2.73
CA ILE A 41 3.27 4.74 2.07
C ILE A 41 1.97 5.28 2.66
N SER A 42 1.12 5.79 1.78
CA SER A 42 -0.24 6.24 2.12
C SER A 42 -1.25 5.31 1.47
N ARG A 43 -2.38 5.08 2.14
CA ARG A 43 -3.48 4.27 1.60
C ARG A 43 -4.81 4.94 1.90
N ASP A 44 -5.69 5.02 0.92
CA ASP A 44 -7.05 5.57 1.07
C ASP A 44 -7.06 6.91 1.85
N THR A 45 -7.84 7.00 2.93
CA THR A 45 -7.89 8.18 3.82
C THR A 45 -6.80 8.19 4.91
N ASP A 46 -5.91 7.20 4.91
CA ASP A 46 -4.84 7.00 5.88
C ASP A 46 -3.50 7.44 5.27
N ALA A 47 -3.32 8.76 5.26
CA ALA A 47 -2.09 9.39 4.81
C ALA A 47 -0.94 9.00 5.76
N ASN A 48 0.23 8.70 5.20
CA ASN A 48 1.41 8.35 5.96
C ASN A 48 1.23 7.08 6.83
N HIS A 49 0.43 6.12 6.36
CA HIS A 49 0.22 4.82 7.01
C HIS A 49 1.55 4.15 7.42
N ILE A 50 2.58 4.29 6.59
CA ILE A 50 3.98 4.03 6.98
C ILE A 50 4.79 5.29 6.65
N THR A 51 5.49 5.86 7.62
CA THR A 51 6.32 7.08 7.43
C THR A 51 7.81 6.81 7.34
N ASP A 52 8.31 5.83 8.09
CA ASP A 52 9.73 5.74 8.43
C ASP A 52 10.38 4.44 7.94
N LEU A 53 9.94 3.93 6.78
CA LEU A 53 10.58 2.77 6.19
C LEU A 53 11.94 3.18 5.60
N LYS A 54 13.01 2.93 6.36
CA LYS A 54 14.36 3.34 5.98
C LYS A 54 14.91 2.45 4.87
N THR A 55 15.40 3.09 3.81
CA THR A 55 15.89 2.38 2.62
C THR A 55 17.08 1.47 2.90
N TYR A 56 17.95 1.76 3.88
CA TYR A 56 19.06 0.86 4.23
C TYR A 56 18.59 -0.52 4.72
N SER A 57 17.34 -0.65 5.18
CA SER A 57 16.76 -1.92 5.64
C SER A 57 16.14 -2.74 4.51
N VAL A 58 16.03 -2.16 3.31
CA VAL A 58 15.43 -2.79 2.12
C VAL A 58 16.41 -2.71 0.96
N GLY A 59 16.84 -3.85 0.42
CA GLY A 59 17.76 -3.90 -0.72
C GLY A 59 17.02 -4.20 -2.01
N LEU A 60 17.54 -3.79 -3.16
CA LEU A 60 17.00 -4.23 -4.47
C LEU A 60 17.07 -5.74 -4.66
N ASP A 61 18.00 -6.37 -3.96
CA ASP A 61 18.27 -7.80 -3.87
C ASP A 61 17.49 -8.49 -2.73
N ARG A 62 16.78 -7.72 -1.89
CA ARG A 62 15.95 -8.24 -0.79
C ARG A 62 14.63 -7.49 -0.69
N GLU A 63 13.60 -8.05 -1.31
CA GLU A 63 12.25 -7.52 -1.28
C GLU A 63 11.62 -7.71 0.11
N LEU A 64 11.13 -6.63 0.71
CA LEU A 64 10.31 -6.68 1.91
C LEU A 64 8.91 -7.15 1.53
N SER A 65 8.49 -8.28 2.09
CA SER A 65 7.12 -8.77 1.94
C SER A 65 6.20 -8.05 2.91
N MET A 66 5.08 -7.54 2.42
CA MET A 66 4.12 -6.78 3.20
C MET A 66 2.69 -7.05 2.74
N PHE A 67 1.71 -6.61 3.53
CA PHE A 67 0.30 -6.71 3.18
C PHE A 67 -0.37 -5.39 3.51
N ILE A 68 -0.31 -4.44 2.57
CA ILE A 68 -1.01 -3.15 2.69
C ILE A 68 -2.14 -3.11 1.67
N PRO A 69 -3.38 -3.41 2.08
CA PRO A 69 -4.54 -3.27 1.22
C PRO A 69 -5.00 -1.81 1.12
N ALA A 70 -5.45 -1.42 -0.07
CA ALA A 70 -6.00 -0.11 -0.40
C ALA A 70 -7.23 -0.25 -1.32
N MET A 71 -8.33 0.42 -0.96
CA MET A 71 -9.64 0.29 -1.62
C MET A 71 -9.90 1.34 -2.70
N SER A 72 -9.27 2.50 -2.58
CA SER A 72 -9.47 3.69 -3.41
C SER A 72 -8.16 4.28 -3.92
N GLU A 73 -7.10 4.29 -3.10
CA GLU A 73 -5.81 4.89 -3.50
C GLU A 73 -4.65 4.26 -2.73
N LEU A 74 -3.55 4.01 -3.43
CA LEU A 74 -2.26 3.68 -2.81
C LEU A 74 -1.19 4.63 -3.36
N SER A 75 -0.52 5.36 -2.47
CA SER A 75 0.48 6.36 -2.82
C SER A 75 1.84 6.03 -2.19
N LEU A 76 2.89 6.07 -3.01
CA LEU A 76 4.27 5.81 -2.60
C LEU A 76 5.09 7.10 -2.72
N ASN A 77 5.74 7.48 -1.63
CA ASN A 77 6.52 8.70 -1.52
C ASN A 77 7.93 8.35 -1.04
N ILE A 78 8.92 9.11 -1.49
CA ILE A 78 10.29 9.05 -0.99
C ILE A 78 10.56 10.36 -0.27
N VAL A 79 11.05 10.25 0.96
CA VAL A 79 11.41 11.38 1.80
C VAL A 79 12.91 11.30 2.03
N SER A 80 13.64 12.33 1.58
CA SER A 80 15.10 12.36 1.68
C SER A 80 15.59 13.71 2.18
N SER A 81 16.65 13.69 2.98
CA SER A 81 17.36 14.88 3.42
C SER A 81 18.45 15.32 2.42
N VAL A 82 18.78 14.47 1.45
CA VAL A 82 19.84 14.69 0.45
C VAL A 82 19.31 14.48 -0.97
N ASP A 83 19.91 15.17 -1.95
CA ASP A 83 19.58 15.00 -3.36
C ASP A 83 20.21 13.71 -3.89
N GLN A 84 19.39 12.67 -4.05
CA GLN A 84 19.84 11.34 -4.48
C GLN A 84 18.80 10.65 -5.35
N THR A 85 19.28 9.93 -6.36
CA THR A 85 18.43 9.09 -7.22
C THR A 85 18.13 7.78 -6.51
N VAL A 86 16.88 7.60 -6.08
CA VAL A 86 16.43 6.37 -5.41
C VAL A 86 15.59 5.56 -6.40
N SER A 87 16.06 4.36 -6.75
CA SER A 87 15.25 3.42 -7.53
C SER A 87 14.36 2.60 -6.60
N LEU A 88 13.05 2.56 -6.90
CA LEU A 88 12.03 1.82 -6.16
C LEU A 88 11.50 0.67 -7.02
N ARG A 89 11.35 -0.52 -6.42
CA ARG A 89 10.65 -1.66 -7.02
C ARG A 89 9.54 -2.09 -6.07
N TYR A 90 8.33 -2.22 -6.59
CA TYR A 90 7.19 -2.63 -5.79
C TYR A 90 6.32 -3.61 -6.58
N THR A 91 5.56 -4.43 -5.86
CA THR A 91 4.61 -5.38 -6.46
C THR A 91 3.21 -5.15 -5.90
N ILE A 92 2.28 -4.82 -6.79
CA ILE A 92 0.87 -4.67 -6.46
C ILE A 92 0.10 -5.90 -6.92
N LEU A 93 -0.59 -6.54 -5.99
CA LEU A 93 -1.60 -7.52 -6.29
C LEU A 93 -2.94 -6.80 -6.50
N LYS A 94 -3.55 -7.01 -7.67
CA LYS A 94 -4.90 -6.49 -7.98
C LYS A 94 -5.91 -7.59 -7.69
N CYS A 95 -6.74 -7.38 -6.68
CA CYS A 95 -7.74 -8.35 -6.26
C CYS A 95 -9.12 -7.90 -6.71
N ARG A 96 -9.93 -8.84 -7.23
CA ARG A 96 -11.35 -8.56 -7.49
C ARG A 96 -12.09 -8.50 -6.16
N LEU A 97 -12.86 -7.44 -5.97
CA LEU A 97 -13.76 -7.28 -4.85
C LEU A 97 -15.01 -8.15 -5.09
N SER A 98 -14.91 -9.43 -4.76
CA SER A 98 -16.02 -10.38 -4.90
C SER A 98 -17.19 -10.00 -3.99
N ASN A 99 -18.41 -10.47 -4.31
CA ASN A 99 -19.58 -10.23 -3.47
C ASN A 99 -19.37 -10.72 -2.01
N LEU A 100 -18.59 -11.79 -1.82
CA LEU A 100 -18.16 -12.26 -0.49
C LEU A 100 -17.29 -11.22 0.22
N LEU A 101 -16.28 -10.66 -0.46
CA LEU A 101 -15.42 -9.63 0.12
C LEU A 101 -16.17 -8.31 0.36
N ARG A 102 -17.09 -7.94 -0.54
CA ARG A 102 -17.98 -6.79 -0.37
C ARG A 102 -18.84 -6.93 0.88
N ALA A 103 -19.45 -8.11 1.07
CA ALA A 103 -20.22 -8.43 2.27
C ALA A 103 -19.35 -8.38 3.53
N ARG A 104 -18.15 -9.00 3.48
CA ARG A 104 -17.20 -9.08 4.61
C ARG A 104 -16.71 -7.71 5.06
N PHE A 105 -16.45 -6.81 4.12
CA PHE A 105 -15.94 -5.47 4.41
C PHE A 105 -17.05 -4.43 4.60
N GLY A 106 -18.33 -4.85 4.64
CA GLY A 106 -19.47 -3.94 4.83
C GLY A 106 -19.70 -2.96 3.67
N LEU A 107 -19.23 -3.31 2.47
CA LEU A 107 -19.31 -2.49 1.25
C LEU A 107 -20.56 -2.79 0.41
N ALA A 108 -21.41 -3.69 0.89
CA ALA A 108 -22.70 -4.00 0.28
C ALA A 108 -23.67 -4.46 1.37
N SER A 109 -24.91 -4.02 1.24
CA SER A 109 -26.03 -4.43 2.10
C SER A 109 -26.57 -5.81 1.70
N LYS A 110 -27.35 -6.42 2.58
CA LYS A 110 -27.96 -7.74 2.33
C LYS A 110 -28.85 -7.74 1.08
N ASP A 111 -29.55 -6.64 0.82
CA ASP A 111 -30.48 -6.50 -0.31
C ASP A 111 -29.76 -6.34 -1.66
N GLU A 112 -28.51 -5.89 -1.65
CA GLU A 112 -27.68 -5.71 -2.85
C GLU A 112 -26.93 -6.99 -3.27
N LEU A 113 -26.85 -7.96 -2.37
CA LEU A 113 -26.05 -9.17 -2.57
C LEU A 113 -26.92 -10.35 -2.98
N PRO A 114 -26.53 -11.13 -4.00
CA PRO A 114 -27.32 -12.25 -4.46
C PRO A 114 -27.29 -13.41 -3.45
N GLY A 115 -28.47 -13.98 -3.17
CA GLY A 115 -28.64 -15.24 -2.45
C GLY A 115 -28.23 -15.18 -0.98
N ASP A 116 -27.57 -16.24 -0.52
CA ASP A 116 -27.20 -16.46 0.88
C ASP A 116 -25.79 -15.96 1.24
N VAL A 117 -25.17 -15.15 0.38
CA VAL A 117 -23.79 -14.68 0.52
C VAL A 117 -23.58 -13.91 1.83
N PHE A 118 -24.51 -13.01 2.17
CA PHE A 118 -24.43 -12.22 3.39
C PHE A 118 -24.49 -13.10 4.64
N ASP A 119 -25.40 -14.07 4.66
CA ASP A 119 -25.58 -15.00 5.78
C ASP A 119 -24.39 -15.95 5.91
N LYS A 120 -23.82 -16.43 4.81
CA LYS A 120 -22.58 -17.22 4.79
C LYS A 120 -21.41 -16.47 5.43
N VAL A 121 -21.24 -15.20 5.07
CA VAL A 121 -20.17 -14.36 5.64
C VAL A 121 -20.40 -14.08 7.12
N ALA A 122 -21.65 -13.85 7.54
CA ALA A 122 -22.02 -13.67 8.95
C ALA A 122 -21.72 -14.92 9.80
N VAL A 123 -21.89 -16.11 9.23
CA VAL A 123 -21.59 -17.40 9.88
C VAL A 123 -20.10 -17.79 9.75
N GLY A 124 -19.30 -17.00 9.02
CA GLY A 124 -17.85 -17.23 8.89
C GLY A 124 -17.44 -18.26 7.83
N LEU A 125 -18.34 -18.62 6.92
CA LEU A 125 -18.04 -19.46 5.75
C LEU A 125 -17.41 -18.59 4.64
N LEU A 126 -16.22 -18.99 4.16
CA LEU A 126 -15.46 -18.37 3.07
C LEU A 126 -15.30 -19.33 1.88
#